data_AF-A0A0X3U6H1-F1
#
_entry.id   AF-A0A0X3U6H1-F1
#
_cell.length_a   1.000
_cell.length_b   1.000
_cell.length_c   1.000
_cell.angle_alpha   90.00
_cell.angle_beta   90.00
_cell.angle_gamma   90.00
#
_symmetry.space_group_name_H-M   'P 1'
#
loop_
_entity.id
_entity.type
_entity.pdbx_description
1 polymer ?
#
loop_
_entity_poly.entity_id
_entity_poly.type
_entity_poly.pdbx_seq_one_letter_code
_entity_poly.pdbx_strand_id
1 'polypeptide(L)'
;MDASIPDEALARLPFWVTPPGETDGFLITVGILLVLILLGFGALYFTIQAIPDRMAAGAHKVQMQLVGVLGLISLFTLNNAFWIAAILIAAVPLHEIFPLQRESETPDA
;
A
#
# COMPACT_ATOMS: atom_id res chain seq x y z
N MET A 1 -25.62 20.38 -41.38
CA MET A 1 -24.28 20.30 -42.01
C MET A 1 -23.69 19.00 -41.54
N ASP A 2 -23.90 17.93 -42.30
CA ASP A 2 -23.22 16.66 -42.04
C ASP A 2 -21.79 16.83 -42.50
N ALA A 3 -20.88 17.09 -41.56
CA ALA A 3 -19.45 17.17 -41.84
C ALA A 3 -18.94 15.75 -42.07
N SER A 4 -19.16 15.21 -43.26
CA SER A 4 -18.52 13.97 -43.69
C SER A 4 -17.02 14.21 -43.75
N ILE A 5 -16.27 13.55 -42.87
CA ILE A 5 -14.81 13.55 -42.90
C ILE A 5 -14.40 12.88 -44.22
N PRO A 6 -13.54 13.51 -45.04
CA PRO A 6 -13.08 12.89 -46.29
C PRO A 6 -12.23 11.64 -45.99
N ASP A 7 -12.37 10.59 -46.82
CA ASP A 7 -11.69 9.30 -46.63
C ASP A 7 -10.16 9.44 -46.57
N GLU A 8 -9.59 10.40 -47.30
CA GLU A 8 -8.15 10.71 -47.25
C GLU A 8 -7.69 11.21 -45.87
N ALA A 9 -8.57 11.90 -45.13
CA ALA A 9 -8.27 12.35 -43.78
C ALA A 9 -8.33 11.19 -42.78
N LEU A 10 -9.26 10.25 -42.96
CA LEU A 10 -9.31 9.01 -42.17
C LEU A 10 -8.09 8.12 -42.43
N ALA A 11 -7.62 8.03 -43.68
CA ALA A 11 -6.45 7.24 -44.07
C ALA A 11 -5.12 7.78 -43.50
N ARG A 12 -5.07 9.06 -43.08
CA ARG A 12 -3.92 9.66 -42.39
C ARG A 12 -3.99 9.51 -40.87
N LEU A 13 -5.07 8.95 -40.32
CA LEU A 13 -5.14 8.74 -38.88
C LEU A 13 -4.10 7.70 -38.44
N PRO A 14 -3.42 7.95 -37.31
CA PRO A 14 -2.58 6.92 -36.71
C PRO A 14 -3.39 5.68 -36.39
N PHE A 15 -2.75 4.50 -36.43
CA PHE A 15 -3.44 3.22 -36.27
C PHE A 15 -4.18 3.04 -34.93
N TRP A 16 -3.86 3.86 -33.92
CA TRP A 16 -4.47 3.83 -32.59
C TRP A 16 -5.62 4.83 -32.40
N VAL A 17 -5.94 5.64 -33.41
CA VAL A 17 -7.05 6.61 -33.36
C VAL A 17 -8.26 6.00 -34.04
N THR A 18 -9.36 5.90 -33.29
CA THR A 18 -10.59 5.27 -33.78
C THR A 18 -11.45 6.30 -34.53
N PRO A 19 -11.98 5.96 -35.73
CA PRO A 19 -12.91 6.83 -36.46
C PRO A 19 -14.20 7.15 -35.69
N PRO A 20 -14.88 8.26 -36.00
CA PRO A 20 -16.15 8.61 -35.36
C PRO A 20 -17.22 7.55 -35.64
N GLY A 21 -17.92 7.13 -34.58
CA GLY A 21 -18.98 6.12 -34.65
C GLY A 21 -18.53 4.68 -34.36
N GLU A 22 -17.21 4.45 -34.22
CA GLU A 22 -16.65 3.17 -33.79
C GLU A 22 -16.22 3.19 -32.31
N THR A 23 -15.99 1.99 -31.75
CA THR A 23 -15.58 1.83 -30.35
C THR A 23 -14.08 2.03 -30.20
N ASP A 24 -13.66 2.97 -29.35
CA ASP A 24 -12.25 3.27 -29.13
C ASP A 24 -11.53 2.18 -28.31
N GLY A 25 -10.86 1.26 -29.01
CA GLY A 25 -10.10 0.18 -28.41
C GLY A 25 -8.88 0.64 -27.60
N PHE A 26 -8.26 1.76 -27.99
CA PHE A 26 -7.12 2.30 -27.24
C PHE A 26 -7.59 2.89 -25.90
N LEU A 27 -8.70 3.63 -25.91
CA LEU A 27 -9.33 4.12 -24.68
C LEU A 27 -9.66 2.99 -23.72
N ILE A 28 -10.25 1.89 -24.22
CA ILE A 28 -10.57 0.71 -23.40
C ILE A 28 -9.30 0.09 -22.80
N THR A 29 -8.25 -0.08 -23.62
CA THR A 29 -6.98 -0.67 -23.19
C THR A 29 -6.32 0.16 -22.10
N VAL A 30 -6.25 1.48 -22.28
CA VAL A 30 -5.74 2.41 -21.27
C VAL A 30 -6.61 2.39 -20.02
N GLY A 31 -7.93 2.35 -20.16
CA GLY A 31 -8.86 2.24 -19.03
C GLY A 31 -8.60 0.99 -18.18
N ILE A 32 -8.47 -0.19 -18.81
CA ILE A 32 -8.12 -1.44 -18.12
C ILE A 32 -6.74 -1.34 -17.47
N LEU A 33 -5.75 -0.83 -18.18
CA LEU A 33 -4.39 -0.66 -17.67
C LEU A 33 -4.37 0.23 -16.42
N LEU A 34 -5.09 1.35 -16.44
CA LEU A 34 -5.17 2.25 -15.29
C LEU A 34 -5.81 1.56 -14.08
N VAL A 35 -6.88 0.78 -14.29
CA VAL A 35 -7.51 0.01 -13.20
C VAL A 35 -6.53 -1.01 -12.62
N LEU A 36 -5.82 -1.75 -13.48
CA LEU A 36 -4.83 -2.73 -13.03
C LEU A 36 -3.67 -2.08 -12.27
N ILE A 37 -3.16 -0.95 -12.76
CA ILE A 37 -2.13 -0.16 -12.08
C ILE A 37 -2.63 0.31 -10.72
N LEU A 38 -3.82 0.92 -10.66
CA LEU A 38 -4.39 1.44 -9.42
C LEU A 38 -4.56 0.32 -8.38
N LEU A 39 -5.14 -0.81 -8.78
CA LEU A 39 -5.31 -1.97 -7.90
C LEU A 39 -3.96 -2.59 -7.51
N GLY A 40 -3.03 -2.70 -8.44
CA GLY A 40 -1.69 -3.25 -8.20
C GLY A 40 -0.88 -2.41 -7.22
N PHE A 41 -0.81 -1.09 -7.44
CA PHE A 41 -0.15 -0.17 -6.51
C PHE A 41 -0.88 -0.08 -5.17
N GLY A 42 -2.21 -0.10 -5.15
CA GLY A 42 -2.99 -0.17 -3.92
C GLY A 42 -2.65 -1.42 -3.10
N ALA A 43 -2.66 -2.59 -3.75
CA ALA A 43 -2.29 -3.85 -3.10
C ALA A 43 -0.84 -3.83 -2.61
N LEU A 44 0.10 -3.30 -3.40
CA LEU A 44 1.50 -3.18 -3.01
C LEU A 44 1.67 -2.26 -1.80
N TYR A 45 1.01 -1.10 -1.81
CA TYR A 45 1.04 -0.15 -0.71
C TYR A 45 0.50 -0.76 0.58
N PHE A 46 -0.66 -1.42 0.54
CA PHE A 46 -1.20 -2.11 1.71
C PHE A 46 -0.30 -3.26 2.20
N THR A 47 0.34 -3.97 1.27
CA THR A 47 1.29 -5.05 1.60
C THR A 47 2.52 -4.50 2.34
N ILE A 48 3.11 -3.41 1.86
CA ILE A 48 4.24 -2.75 2.50
C ILE A 48 3.82 -2.17 3.86
N GLN A 49 2.62 -1.58 3.93
CA GLN A 49 2.09 -1.02 5.17
C GLN A 49 1.88 -2.08 6.26
N ALA A 50 1.61 -3.33 5.90
CA ALA A 50 1.43 -4.45 6.84
C ALA A 50 2.75 -5.08 7.32
N ILE A 51 3.92 -4.66 6.80
CA ILE A 51 5.23 -5.17 7.22
C ILE A 51 5.51 -4.98 8.72
N PRO A 52 5.31 -3.78 9.32
CA PRO A 52 5.60 -3.56 10.74
C PRO A 52 4.79 -4.49 11.65
N ASP A 53 3.51 -4.70 11.33
CA ASP A 53 2.62 -5.60 12.08
C ASP A 53 3.11 -7.05 12.03
N ARG A 54 3.50 -7.53 10.83
CA ARG A 54 4.09 -8.86 10.66
C ARG A 54 5.41 -9.05 11.40
N MET A 55 6.24 -8.01 11.49
CA MET A 55 7.49 -8.04 12.27
C MET A 55 7.22 -8.10 13.78
N ALA A 56 6.16 -7.45 14.26
CA ALA A 56 5.80 -7.43 15.67
C ALA A 56 4.94 -8.63 16.11
N ALA A 57 4.47 -9.48 15.21
CA ALA A 57 3.62 -10.63 15.52
C ALA A 57 4.28 -11.69 16.44
N GLY A 58 5.61 -11.70 16.54
CA GLY A 58 6.36 -12.53 17.49
C GLY A 58 6.75 -11.83 18.80
N ALA A 59 6.33 -10.57 18.99
CA ALA A 59 6.73 -9.73 20.11
C ALA A 59 5.69 -9.72 21.25
N HIS A 60 6.04 -9.04 22.36
CA HIS A 60 5.15 -8.89 23.51
C HIS A 60 3.87 -8.11 23.14
N LYS A 61 2.74 -8.43 23.78
CA LYS A 61 1.40 -7.87 23.48
C LYS A 61 1.36 -6.34 23.35
N VAL A 62 2.11 -5.63 24.21
CA VAL A 62 2.20 -4.16 24.21
C VAL A 62 2.96 -3.62 23.00
N GLN A 63 4.05 -4.27 22.60
CA GLN A 63 4.84 -3.87 21.43
C GLN A 63 4.03 -4.04 20.14
N MET A 64 3.28 -5.15 20.03
CA MET A 64 2.36 -5.38 18.91
C MET A 64 1.29 -4.29 18.82
N GLN A 65 0.66 -3.92 19.94
CA GLN A 65 -0.34 -2.84 19.95
C GLN A 65 0.26 -1.49 19.54
N LEU A 66 1.46 -1.17 20.02
CA LEU A 66 2.10 0.11 19.72
C LEU A 66 2.49 0.19 18.22
N VAL A 67 3.08 -0.87 17.69
CA VAL A 67 3.41 -0.99 16.26
C VAL A 67 2.16 -0.92 15.39
N GLY A 68 1.08 -1.62 15.78
CA GLY A 68 -0.20 -1.59 15.07
C GLY A 68 -0.84 -0.19 15.05
N VAL A 69 -0.82 0.53 16.18
CA VAL A 69 -1.34 1.91 16.26
C VAL A 69 -0.52 2.86 15.40
N LEU A 70 0.82 2.78 15.44
CA LEU A 70 1.68 3.61 14.57
C LEU A 70 1.45 3.31 13.08
N GLY A 71 1.30 2.04 12.72
CA GLY A 71 0.97 1.62 11.36
C GLY A 71 -0.39 2.17 10.89
N LEU A 72 -1.40 2.18 11.77
CA LEU A 72 -2.72 2.73 11.48
C LEU A 72 -2.69 4.26 11.33
N ILE A 73 -1.96 4.97 12.19
CA ILE A 73 -1.79 6.43 12.09
C ILE A 73 -1.06 6.78 10.79
N SER A 74 -0.03 6.02 10.43
CA SER A 74 0.66 6.22 9.15
C SER A 74 -0.29 6.05 7.95
N LEU A 75 -1.23 5.10 8.01
CA LEU A 75 -2.21 4.90 6.94
C LEU A 75 -3.21 6.07 6.85
N PHE A 76 -3.68 6.55 8.00
CA PHE A 76 -4.67 7.64 8.07
C PHE A 76 -4.07 9.00 7.69
N THR A 77 -2.83 9.28 8.13
CA THR A 77 -2.14 10.55 7.87
C THR A 77 -1.34 10.55 6.57
N LEU A 78 -1.12 9.38 5.96
CA LEU A 78 -0.18 9.18 4.84
C LEU A 78 1.24 9.73 5.12
N ASN A 79 1.66 9.69 6.39
CA ASN A 79 3.00 10.13 6.78
C ASN A 79 3.90 8.92 7.07
N ASN A 80 4.90 8.73 6.21
CA ASN A 80 5.86 7.62 6.27
C ASN A 80 6.72 7.63 7.54
N ALA A 81 6.86 8.76 8.23
CA ALA A 81 7.65 8.82 9.47
C ALA A 81 7.09 7.87 10.55
N PHE A 82 5.77 7.75 10.65
CA PHE A 82 5.13 6.84 11.61
C PHE A 82 5.33 5.37 11.22
N TRP A 83 5.30 5.04 9.93
CA TRP A 83 5.61 3.68 9.45
C TRP A 83 7.07 3.31 9.73
N ILE A 84 8.02 4.22 9.47
CA ILE A 84 9.43 4.01 9.78
C ILE A 84 9.62 3.82 11.29
N ALA A 85 8.99 4.65 12.12
CA ALA A 85 9.02 4.49 13.58
C ALA A 85 8.44 3.14 14.04
N ALA A 86 7.36 2.67 13.41
CA ALA A 86 6.79 1.36 13.67
C ALA A 86 7.79 0.23 13.38
N ILE A 87 8.53 0.31 12.27
CA ILE A 87 9.58 -0.66 11.93
C ILE A 87 10.72 -0.62 12.94
N LEU A 88 11.21 0.58 13.29
CA LEU A 88 12.28 0.73 14.27
C LEU A 88 11.89 0.14 15.62
N ILE A 89 10.65 0.36 16.06
CA ILE A 89 10.10 -0.21 17.29
C ILE A 89 9.87 -1.72 17.16
N ALA A 90 9.42 -2.23 16.01
CA ALA A 90 9.26 -3.67 15.79
C ALA A 90 10.61 -4.40 15.74
N ALA A 91 11.67 -3.76 15.23
CA ALA A 91 13.00 -4.32 15.12
C ALA A 91 13.75 -4.41 16.46
N VAL A 92 13.47 -3.50 17.41
CA VAL A 92 14.11 -3.50 18.74
C VAL A 92 13.14 -4.07 19.77
N PRO A 93 13.36 -5.28 20.31
CA PRO A 93 12.52 -5.85 21.36
C PRO A 93 12.62 -5.04 22.66
N LEU A 94 11.65 -4.14 22.88
CA LEU A 94 11.61 -3.27 24.06
C LEU A 94 11.56 -4.06 25.40
N HIS A 95 11.12 -5.32 25.37
CA HIS A 95 11.06 -6.20 26.54
C HIS A 95 12.44 -6.63 27.07
N GLU A 96 13.49 -6.62 26.24
CA GLU A 96 14.86 -6.92 26.68
C GLU A 96 15.49 -5.75 27.45
N ILE A 97 15.02 -4.53 27.19
CA ILE A 97 15.55 -3.29 27.79
C ILE A 97 14.96 -3.05 29.19
N PHE A 98 13.72 -3.49 29.41
CA PHE A 98 13.04 -3.42 30.71
C PHE A 98 12.71 -4.84 31.20
N PRO A 99 13.70 -5.62 31.67
CA PRO A 99 13.41 -6.85 32.39
C PRO A 99 12.62 -6.45 33.64
N LEU A 100 11.33 -6.77 33.67
CA LEU A 100 10.56 -6.72 34.91
C LEU A 100 11.30 -7.63 35.89
N GLN A 101 11.79 -7.03 36.97
CA GLN A 101 12.55 -7.71 38.01
C GLN A 101 11.79 -8.97 38.45
N ARG A 102 12.41 -10.14 38.24
CA ARG A 102 12.03 -11.34 38.99
C ARG A 102 12.62 -11.23 40.40
N GLU A 103 12.00 -10.39 41.21
CA GLU A 103 12.05 -10.49 42.67
C GLU A 103 10.57 -10.50 43.06
N SER A 104 9.99 -11.47 43.75
CA SER A 104 10.51 -12.35 44.80
C SER A 104 9.46 -13.44 45.03
N GLU A 105 9.77 -14.72 44.80
CA GLU A 105 9.12 -15.79 45.57
C GLU A 105 9.97 -17.05 45.56
N THR A 106 11.05 -16.99 46.34
CA THR A 106 11.57 -18.19 47.00
C THR A 106 11.71 -17.85 48.48
N PRO A 107 10.68 -18.09 49.29
CA PRO A 107 10.90 -18.46 50.67
C PRO A 107 11.35 -19.91 50.67
N ASP A 108 12.66 -20.10 50.83
CA ASP A 108 13.23 -21.37 51.29
C ASP A 108 12.53 -21.82 52.59
N ALA A 109 12.30 -23.14 52.66
CA ALA A 109 12.13 -23.99 53.85
C ALA A 109 10.93 -23.77 54.79
#